data_AF-A0A5B0VJ59-F1
#
_entry.id   AF-A0A5B0VJ59-F1
#
_cell.length_a   1.000
_cell.length_b   1.000
_cell.length_c   1.000
_cell.angle_alpha   90.00
_cell.angle_beta   90.00
_cell.angle_gamma   90.00
#
_symmetry.space_group_name_H-M   'P 1'
#
loop_
_entity.id
_entity.type
_entity.pdbx_description
1 polymer ?
#
loop_
_entity_poly.entity_id
_entity_poly.type
_entity_poly.pdbx_seq_one_letter_code
_entity_poly.pdbx_strand_id
1 'polypeptide(L)'
;MTKANEGTFKKKLLAVAVLAPAMALTACNSDDYTSADPSTISSGVVFDGYLQNAIVCVDVNQNKKCDAGEPQTTTGAGGVYELTGLTAAQQRYPLVMVATAGTTIDEDTGAPVEDDFNYQAPAGGSAISALTTIVQIEREKLIAAGATPSEATAQANATVATALGVSGTDILNFDAPAVAAENSADSDVAARLHIVNQILTKKIVAAVASAPAGADADNNFSAIYFAAVSNVADLLTETKAAVDEAIPDGMTAQDLDATTLEEVLTTVDAEITPENVKANDIADAQEIVEAAQDAIASEIEEETGETVEPEAPTGSTGGSGAGGGEQGVN
;
A
#
# COMPACT_ATOMS: atom_id res chain seq x y z
N MET A 1 21.18 -48.12 -13.51
CA MET A 1 22.43 -48.59 -12.84
C MET A 1 23.46 -47.52 -13.17
N THR A 2 23.89 -46.64 -12.25
CA THR A 2 24.76 -46.93 -11.10
C THR A 2 24.63 -45.79 -10.07
N LYS A 3 24.85 -46.11 -8.79
CA LYS A 3 24.62 -45.29 -7.59
C LYS A 3 25.65 -44.16 -7.33
N ALA A 4 25.13 -43.16 -6.61
CA ALA A 4 25.70 -42.42 -5.46
C ALA A 4 26.91 -41.49 -5.63
N ASN A 5 26.76 -40.26 -5.11
CA ASN A 5 27.63 -39.81 -4.02
C ASN A 5 26.95 -38.72 -3.17
N GLU A 6 26.72 -39.01 -1.89
CA GLU A 6 26.22 -38.08 -0.87
C GLU A 6 27.42 -37.26 -0.33
N GLY A 7 27.37 -35.95 -0.47
CA GLY A 7 28.38 -35.04 0.07
C GLY A 7 28.09 -34.66 1.52
N THR A 8 28.73 -35.33 2.47
CA THR A 8 28.69 -34.99 3.90
C THR A 8 29.66 -33.83 4.19
N PHE A 9 29.16 -32.61 4.44
CA PHE A 9 29.99 -31.50 4.93
C PHE A 9 29.99 -31.43 6.47
N LYS A 10 31.18 -31.63 7.05
CA LYS A 10 31.46 -31.62 8.48
C LYS A 10 31.46 -30.18 9.02
N LYS A 11 30.55 -29.87 9.95
CA LYS A 11 30.58 -28.64 10.75
C LYS A 11 31.80 -28.65 11.68
N LYS A 12 32.73 -27.71 11.51
CA LYS A 12 33.77 -27.40 12.50
C LYS A 12 33.32 -26.19 13.32
N LEU A 13 32.82 -26.46 14.52
CA LEU A 13 32.61 -25.46 15.57
C LEU A 13 33.98 -25.08 16.14
N LEU A 14 34.37 -23.82 15.96
CA LEU A 14 35.46 -23.18 16.70
C LEU A 14 34.84 -22.22 17.70
N ALA A 15 34.83 -22.64 18.96
CA ALA A 15 34.52 -21.79 20.11
C ALA A 15 35.73 -20.93 20.42
N VAL A 16 35.57 -19.61 20.44
CA VAL A 16 36.51 -18.67 21.05
C VAL A 16 35.70 -17.78 21.98
N ALA A 17 35.96 -17.94 23.27
CA ALA A 17 35.49 -17.08 24.34
C ALA A 17 36.59 -16.10 24.74
N VAL A 18 36.17 -15.08 25.50
CA VAL A 18 36.95 -14.22 26.41
C VAL A 18 37.42 -12.88 25.79
N LEU A 19 36.80 -11.76 26.19
CA LEU A 19 37.21 -10.92 27.33
C LEU A 19 36.49 -9.55 27.30
N ALA A 20 35.76 -9.20 28.37
CA ALA A 20 35.31 -7.83 28.65
C ALA A 20 36.39 -7.07 29.44
N PRO A 21 36.46 -5.74 29.28
CA PRO A 21 36.32 -4.89 30.47
C PRO A 21 35.48 -3.62 30.26
N ALA A 22 34.83 -3.22 31.36
CA ALA A 22 34.06 -1.99 31.54
C ALA A 22 34.94 -0.73 31.73
N MET A 23 34.26 0.43 31.74
CA MET A 23 34.67 1.83 32.04
C MET A 23 34.67 2.73 30.77
N ALA A 24 34.11 3.94 30.72
CA ALA A 24 33.67 4.88 31.75
C ALA A 24 32.57 5.83 31.21
N LEU A 25 31.70 6.32 32.09
CA LEU A 25 30.86 7.50 31.81
C LEU A 25 31.76 8.75 31.71
N THR A 26 31.58 9.51 30.64
CA THR A 26 31.93 10.94 30.60
C THR A 26 30.68 11.73 30.24
N ALA A 27 30.27 12.58 31.18
CA ALA A 27 29.34 13.67 30.97
C ALA A 27 30.18 14.96 30.95
N CYS A 28 30.08 15.78 29.89
CA CYS A 28 30.02 17.25 29.98
C CYS A 28 29.93 17.93 28.59
N ASN A 29 28.96 18.85 28.48
CA ASN A 29 29.04 20.20 27.91
C ASN A 29 29.23 20.42 26.39
N SER A 30 28.27 21.07 25.72
CA SER A 30 28.20 22.55 25.60
C SER A 30 27.07 22.97 24.64
N ASP A 31 26.50 24.13 24.95
CA ASP A 31 25.35 24.81 24.36
C ASP A 31 25.55 25.20 22.88
N ASP A 32 24.54 25.01 22.02
CA ASP A 32 23.79 26.10 21.36
C ASP A 32 22.67 25.51 20.46
N TYR A 33 21.52 26.17 20.46
CA TYR A 33 20.30 25.70 19.81
C TYR A 33 20.32 25.93 18.30
N THR A 34 20.35 24.84 17.53
CA THR A 34 19.34 24.59 16.49
C THR A 34 19.10 23.08 16.47
N SER A 35 18.14 22.59 17.26
CA SER A 35 17.48 21.34 16.88
C SER A 35 16.74 21.66 15.59
N ALA A 36 17.41 21.48 14.45
CA ALA A 36 16.70 20.89 13.34
C ALA A 36 16.28 19.53 13.89
N ASP A 37 15.01 19.39 14.27
CA ASP A 37 14.42 18.06 14.33
C ASP A 37 14.88 17.34 13.06
N PRO A 38 15.37 16.10 13.14
CA PRO A 38 15.61 15.35 11.93
C PRO A 38 14.27 15.33 11.19
N SER A 39 14.16 16.12 10.14
CA SER A 39 13.00 16.09 9.26
C SER A 39 13.04 14.70 8.66
N THR A 40 12.26 13.80 9.23
CA THR A 40 12.19 12.45 8.69
C THR A 40 11.45 12.55 7.37
N ILE A 41 11.99 11.80 6.41
CA ILE A 41 11.56 11.81 5.02
C ILE A 41 10.99 10.43 4.75
N SER A 42 9.76 10.40 4.23
CA SER A 42 9.20 9.24 3.56
C SER A 42 9.12 9.55 2.07
N SER A 43 9.77 8.73 1.25
CA SER A 43 9.89 8.98 -0.18
C SER A 43 9.84 7.67 -0.95
N GLY A 44 9.32 7.74 -2.16
CA GLY A 44 9.13 6.55 -2.98
C GLY A 44 8.47 6.86 -4.31
N VAL A 45 7.88 5.83 -4.89
CA VAL A 45 7.17 5.89 -6.17
C VAL A 45 5.75 5.37 -6.04
N VAL A 46 4.85 5.95 -6.84
CA VAL A 46 3.49 5.46 -7.05
C VAL A 46 3.37 4.94 -8.48
N PHE A 47 2.85 3.72 -8.66
CA PHE A 47 2.65 3.17 -10.00
C PHE A 47 1.39 2.30 -10.17
N ASP A 48 0.63 2.62 -11.22
CA ASP A 48 -0.06 1.70 -12.13
C ASP A 48 0.83 1.43 -13.36
N GLY A 49 0.93 2.39 -14.29
CA GLY A 49 2.18 3.04 -14.70
C GLY A 49 2.54 4.17 -13.74
N TYR A 50 3.72 4.81 -13.85
CA TYR A 50 4.05 5.88 -12.89
C TYR A 50 2.95 6.95 -12.86
N LEU A 51 2.42 7.24 -11.67
CA LEU A 51 1.26 8.13 -11.52
C LEU A 51 1.71 9.53 -11.12
N GLN A 52 1.60 10.49 -12.03
CA GLN A 52 1.89 11.91 -11.80
C GLN A 52 0.62 12.67 -11.38
N ASN A 53 0.76 13.68 -10.52
CA ASN A 53 -0.34 14.49 -9.97
C ASN A 53 -1.34 13.67 -9.10
N ALA A 54 -0.90 12.56 -8.52
CA ALA A 54 -1.64 11.87 -7.47
C ALA A 54 -1.34 12.48 -6.10
N ILE A 55 -2.28 12.43 -5.17
CA ILE A 55 -2.05 12.85 -3.78
C ILE A 55 -1.54 11.63 -3.00
N VAL A 56 -0.49 11.81 -2.19
CA VAL A 56 0.00 10.80 -1.25
C VAL A 56 -0.04 11.39 0.15
N CYS A 57 -0.60 10.68 1.11
CA CYS A 57 -0.71 11.10 2.50
C CYS A 57 -0.31 9.98 3.47
N VAL A 58 0.03 10.38 4.69
CA VAL A 58 0.07 9.48 5.85
C VAL A 58 -1.35 9.32 6.37
N ASP A 59 -1.89 8.10 6.29
CA ASP A 59 -3.26 7.75 6.72
C ASP A 59 -3.28 7.52 8.23
N VAL A 60 -3.24 8.62 8.99
CA VAL A 60 -3.13 8.63 10.45
C VAL A 60 -4.39 8.09 11.10
N ASN A 61 -5.55 8.39 10.50
CA ASN A 61 -6.83 7.90 11.00
C ASN A 61 -7.18 6.50 10.44
N GLN A 62 -6.35 5.96 9.55
CA GLN A 62 -6.44 4.63 8.96
C GLN A 62 -7.75 4.39 8.20
N ASN A 63 -8.37 5.45 7.66
CA ASN A 63 -9.65 5.37 6.95
C ASN A 63 -9.50 5.11 5.45
N LYS A 64 -8.27 4.92 4.97
CA LYS A 64 -7.92 4.60 3.58
C LYS A 64 -8.15 5.76 2.60
N LYS A 65 -8.27 6.99 3.09
CA LYS A 65 -8.39 8.23 2.32
C LYS A 65 -7.25 9.18 2.70
N CYS A 66 -7.11 10.26 1.93
CA CYS A 66 -6.33 11.41 2.35
C CYS A 66 -7.26 12.49 2.86
N ASP A 67 -7.22 12.73 4.16
CA ASP A 67 -8.05 13.73 4.82
C ASP A 67 -7.35 15.07 5.01
N ALA A 68 -8.17 16.11 5.15
CA ALA A 68 -7.68 17.41 5.54
C ALA A 68 -7.04 17.34 6.93
N GLY A 69 -5.76 17.72 7.02
CA GLY A 69 -4.99 17.70 8.27
C GLY A 69 -3.92 16.62 8.31
N GLU A 70 -3.97 15.63 7.42
CA GLU A 70 -2.93 14.62 7.30
C GLU A 70 -1.72 15.16 6.53
N PRO A 71 -0.49 14.75 6.90
CA PRO A 71 0.70 15.06 6.10
C PRO A 71 0.53 14.49 4.70
N GLN A 72 0.60 15.35 3.68
CA GLN A 72 0.37 14.97 2.30
C GLN A 72 1.29 15.71 1.33
N THR A 73 1.49 15.11 0.16
CA THR A 73 2.28 15.61 -0.95
C THR A 73 1.61 15.24 -2.27
N THR A 74 2.14 15.73 -3.39
CA THR A 74 1.65 15.40 -4.74
C THR A 74 2.78 14.77 -5.53
N THR A 75 2.49 13.68 -6.23
CA THR A 75 3.50 12.97 -7.04
C THR A 75 3.96 13.82 -8.23
N GLY A 76 5.27 13.80 -8.47
CA GLY A 76 5.90 14.41 -9.63
C GLY A 76 5.94 13.48 -10.84
N ALA A 77 6.76 13.85 -11.82
CA ALA A 77 7.12 12.94 -12.92
C ALA A 77 7.83 11.68 -12.40
N GLY A 78 7.63 10.54 -13.06
CA GLY A 78 8.08 9.24 -12.58
C GLY A 78 7.37 8.77 -11.31
N GLY A 79 6.20 9.34 -11.01
CA GLY A 79 5.38 8.95 -9.85
C GLY A 79 6.04 9.21 -8.49
N VAL A 80 7.10 10.00 -8.44
CA VAL A 80 7.91 10.21 -7.24
C VAL A 80 7.14 11.05 -6.22
N TYR A 81 7.13 10.62 -4.96
CA TYR A 81 6.62 11.39 -3.83
C TYR A 81 7.71 11.63 -2.79
N GLU A 82 7.60 12.74 -2.07
CA GLU A 82 8.40 13.05 -0.89
C GLU A 82 7.51 13.73 0.17
N LEU A 83 7.40 13.09 1.33
CA LEU A 83 6.78 13.61 2.54
C LEU A 83 7.89 13.95 3.53
N THR A 84 7.87 15.17 4.05
CA THR A 84 8.90 15.68 4.95
C THR A 84 8.29 16.18 6.26
N GLY A 85 9.09 16.20 7.32
CA GLY A 85 8.65 16.75 8.61
C GLY A 85 7.64 15.87 9.33
N LEU A 86 7.70 14.55 9.12
CA LEU A 86 6.84 13.59 9.80
C LEU A 86 7.30 13.40 11.26
N THR A 87 6.35 13.18 12.18
CA THR A 87 6.69 12.73 13.54
C THR A 87 7.18 11.28 13.54
N ALA A 88 7.68 10.81 14.68
CA ALA A 88 8.04 9.40 14.83
C ALA A 88 6.81 8.49 14.70
N ALA A 89 5.67 8.89 15.25
CA ALA A 89 4.42 8.16 15.09
C ALA A 89 3.89 8.18 13.65
N GLN A 90 3.92 9.33 12.97
CA GLN A 90 3.42 9.46 11.59
C GLN A 90 4.14 8.52 10.60
N GLN A 91 5.43 8.28 10.78
CA GLN A 91 6.19 7.33 9.92
C GLN A 91 5.74 5.87 10.04
N ARG A 92 4.95 5.53 11.06
CA ARG A 92 4.50 4.17 11.36
C ARG A 92 3.06 3.90 10.94
N TYR A 93 2.36 4.91 10.43
CA TYR A 93 1.07 4.74 9.79
C TYR A 93 1.23 4.34 8.31
N PRO A 94 0.23 3.64 7.73
CA PRO A 94 0.20 3.36 6.30
C PRO A 94 0.21 4.65 5.46
N LEU A 95 0.70 4.54 4.23
CA LEU A 95 0.51 5.56 3.22
C LEU A 95 -0.74 5.25 2.41
N VAL A 96 -1.47 6.30 2.04
CA VAL A 96 -2.56 6.24 1.04
C VAL A 96 -2.17 7.12 -0.13
N MET A 97 -2.46 6.64 -1.34
CA MET A 97 -2.44 7.44 -2.54
C MET A 97 -3.85 7.57 -3.09
N VAL A 98 -4.22 8.76 -3.57
CA VAL A 98 -5.48 9.05 -4.27
C VAL A 98 -5.17 9.53 -5.67
N ALA A 99 -5.63 8.77 -6.67
CA ALA A 99 -5.64 9.15 -8.07
C ALA A 99 -7.01 9.74 -8.42
N THR A 100 -7.02 10.88 -9.10
CA THR A 100 -8.26 11.60 -9.46
C THR A 100 -8.45 11.61 -10.97
N ALA A 101 -9.63 11.16 -11.40
CA ALA A 101 -10.05 11.11 -12.80
C ALA A 101 -9.87 12.47 -13.48
N GLY A 102 -9.29 12.44 -14.68
CA GLY A 102 -9.01 13.65 -15.47
C GLY A 102 -7.89 14.55 -14.92
N THR A 103 -7.24 14.18 -13.80
CA THR A 103 -6.16 14.97 -13.18
C THR A 103 -4.86 14.19 -13.06
N THR A 104 -4.92 13.00 -12.47
CA THR A 104 -3.75 12.12 -12.32
C THR A 104 -3.38 11.53 -13.67
N ILE A 105 -2.13 11.66 -14.07
CA ILE A 105 -1.60 11.17 -15.35
C ILE A 105 -0.92 9.83 -15.11
N ASP A 106 -1.32 8.83 -15.90
CA ASP A 106 -0.59 7.57 -16.00
C ASP A 106 0.47 7.70 -17.09
N GLU A 107 1.75 7.62 -16.71
CA GLU A 107 2.88 7.79 -17.63
C GLU A 107 3.02 6.65 -18.66
N ASP A 108 2.39 5.48 -18.46
CA ASP A 108 2.38 4.42 -19.47
C ASP A 108 1.54 4.81 -20.69
N THR A 109 0.40 5.48 -20.45
CA THR A 109 -0.52 5.93 -21.51
C THR A 109 -0.25 7.37 -21.95
N GLY A 110 0.36 8.17 -21.07
CA GLY A 110 0.51 9.62 -21.22
C GLY A 110 -0.82 10.38 -21.10
N ALA A 111 -1.88 9.72 -20.63
CA ALA A 111 -3.23 10.27 -20.50
C ALA A 111 -3.66 10.34 -19.03
N PRO A 112 -4.64 11.21 -18.70
CA PRO A 112 -5.27 11.17 -17.39
C PRO A 112 -5.98 9.84 -17.16
N VAL A 113 -5.95 9.35 -15.93
CA VAL A 113 -6.75 8.19 -15.50
C VAL A 113 -8.25 8.48 -15.65
N GLU A 114 -9.03 7.46 -15.98
CA GLU A 114 -10.47 7.58 -16.27
C GLU A 114 -11.35 7.56 -15.01
N ASP A 115 -10.92 6.80 -14.00
CA ASP A 115 -11.65 6.59 -12.75
C ASP A 115 -10.83 7.08 -11.55
N ASP A 116 -11.52 7.45 -10.48
CA ASP A 116 -10.91 7.71 -9.18
C ASP A 116 -10.53 6.37 -8.53
N PHE A 117 -9.34 6.29 -7.94
CA PHE A 117 -8.93 5.12 -7.16
C PHE A 117 -7.90 5.46 -6.11
N ASN A 118 -7.83 4.60 -5.10
CA ASN A 118 -6.85 4.71 -4.03
C ASN A 118 -5.91 3.51 -4.06
N TYR A 119 -4.67 3.72 -3.61
CA TYR A 119 -3.77 2.65 -3.19
C TYR A 119 -3.37 2.83 -1.74
N GLN A 120 -2.88 1.74 -1.15
CA GLN A 120 -2.26 1.74 0.16
C GLN A 120 -0.86 1.12 0.11
N ALA A 121 -0.01 1.52 1.06
CA ALA A 121 1.22 0.81 1.36
C ALA A 121 1.39 0.74 2.89
N PRO A 122 1.74 -0.43 3.45
CA PRO A 122 2.17 -0.52 4.84
C PRO A 122 3.30 0.45 5.16
N ALA A 123 3.37 0.87 6.41
CA ALA A 123 4.41 1.76 6.89
C ALA A 123 5.83 1.26 6.55
N GLY A 124 6.70 2.17 6.13
CA GLY A 124 8.08 1.85 5.72
C GLY A 124 8.24 1.34 4.28
N GLY A 125 7.16 1.15 3.52
CA GLY A 125 7.23 0.87 2.08
C GLY A 125 7.52 2.11 1.24
N SER A 126 8.38 1.98 0.22
CA SER A 126 8.69 3.03 -0.76
C SER A 126 7.99 2.84 -2.10
N ALA A 127 7.21 1.78 -2.28
CA ALA A 127 6.35 1.57 -3.43
C ALA A 127 4.87 1.69 -3.01
N ILE A 128 4.07 2.40 -3.79
CA ILE A 128 2.61 2.47 -3.61
C ILE A 128 1.94 2.03 -4.92
N SER A 129 1.29 0.87 -4.89
CA SER A 129 0.67 0.23 -6.06
C SER A 129 -0.51 -0.65 -5.65
N ALA A 130 -1.20 -1.27 -6.62
CA ALA A 130 -2.23 -2.27 -6.31
C ALA A 130 -1.64 -3.47 -5.53
N LEU A 131 -0.39 -3.84 -5.80
CA LEU A 131 0.29 -4.92 -5.09
C LEU A 131 0.52 -4.59 -3.60
N THR A 132 1.03 -3.40 -3.28
CA THR A 132 1.21 -3.00 -1.88
C THR A 132 -0.11 -2.76 -1.16
N THR A 133 -1.15 -2.41 -1.92
CA THR A 133 -2.52 -2.32 -1.39
C THR A 133 -2.99 -3.70 -0.92
N ILE A 134 -2.79 -4.75 -1.73
CA ILE A 134 -3.10 -6.12 -1.34
C ILE A 134 -2.27 -6.55 -0.12
N VAL A 135 -0.97 -6.16 -0.04
CA VAL A 135 -0.15 -6.42 1.14
C VAL A 135 -0.74 -5.75 2.39
N GLN A 136 -1.22 -4.50 2.30
CA GLN A 136 -1.85 -3.81 3.42
C GLN A 136 -3.14 -4.51 3.88
N ILE A 137 -3.98 -4.98 2.96
CA ILE A 137 -5.20 -5.72 3.29
C ILE A 137 -4.88 -7.07 3.94
N GLU A 138 -3.91 -7.81 3.41
CA GLU A 138 -3.48 -9.07 4.02
C GLU A 138 -2.85 -8.85 5.41
N ARG A 139 -2.10 -7.75 5.59
CA ARG A 139 -1.58 -7.33 6.90
C ARG A 139 -2.72 -7.09 7.89
N GLU A 140 -3.76 -6.36 7.51
CA GLU A 140 -4.93 -6.12 8.36
C GLU A 140 -5.66 -7.42 8.74
N LYS A 141 -5.83 -8.36 7.79
CA LYS A 141 -6.38 -9.71 8.08
C LYS A 141 -5.55 -10.45 9.12
N LEU A 142 -4.22 -10.42 9.00
CA LEU A 142 -3.30 -11.10 9.92
C LEU A 142 -3.33 -10.47 11.32
N ILE A 143 -3.44 -9.14 11.40
CA ILE A 143 -3.56 -8.43 12.68
C ILE A 143 -4.87 -8.82 13.38
N ALA A 144 -6.00 -8.81 12.66
CA ALA A 144 -7.28 -9.27 13.21
C ALA A 144 -7.25 -10.75 13.62
N ALA A 145 -6.41 -11.57 12.96
CA ALA A 145 -6.16 -12.95 13.35
C ALA A 145 -5.18 -13.10 14.54
N GLY A 146 -4.64 -12.00 15.08
CA GLY A 146 -3.84 -11.95 16.30
C GLY A 146 -2.32 -11.82 16.11
N ALA A 147 -1.84 -11.55 14.89
CA ALA A 147 -0.44 -11.19 14.67
C ALA A 147 -0.16 -9.75 15.13
N THR A 148 1.07 -9.47 15.56
CA THR A 148 1.48 -8.06 15.77
C THR A 148 1.57 -7.34 14.43
N PRO A 149 1.42 -6.01 14.35
CA PRO A 149 1.48 -5.33 13.06
C PRO A 149 2.83 -5.47 12.35
N SER A 150 3.95 -5.55 13.09
CA SER A 150 5.26 -5.88 12.53
C SER A 150 5.31 -7.30 11.92
N GLU A 151 4.83 -8.32 12.64
CA GLU A 151 4.78 -9.70 12.16
C GLU A 151 3.85 -9.85 10.95
N ALA A 152 2.69 -9.21 11.01
CA ALA A 152 1.70 -9.19 9.94
C ALA A 152 2.26 -8.56 8.67
N THR A 153 3.04 -7.48 8.77
CA THR A 153 3.69 -6.84 7.61
C THR A 153 4.63 -7.82 6.89
N ALA A 154 5.51 -8.48 7.65
CA ALA A 154 6.46 -9.44 7.08
C ALA A 154 5.76 -10.66 6.45
N GLN A 155 4.72 -11.18 7.11
CA GLN A 155 3.94 -12.31 6.61
C GLN A 155 3.12 -11.93 5.37
N ALA A 156 2.41 -10.81 5.39
CA ALA A 156 1.64 -10.33 4.25
C ALA A 156 2.52 -10.13 3.01
N ASN A 157 3.68 -9.49 3.18
CA ASN A 157 4.64 -9.32 2.09
C ASN A 157 5.10 -10.68 1.52
N ALA A 158 5.42 -11.65 2.39
CA ALA A 158 5.83 -12.99 1.95
C ALA A 158 4.70 -13.76 1.25
N THR A 159 3.45 -13.63 1.72
CA THR A 159 2.26 -14.23 1.11
C THR A 159 2.05 -13.69 -0.30
N VAL A 160 2.04 -12.36 -0.48
CA VAL A 160 1.86 -11.72 -1.78
C VAL A 160 3.02 -12.06 -2.73
N ALA A 161 4.27 -11.98 -2.26
CA ALA A 161 5.44 -12.35 -3.06
C ALA A 161 5.37 -13.82 -3.53
N THR A 162 4.86 -14.72 -2.69
CA THR A 162 4.71 -16.14 -3.04
C THR A 162 3.58 -16.36 -4.05
N ALA A 163 2.43 -15.70 -3.87
CA ALA A 163 1.33 -15.75 -4.84
C ALA A 163 1.74 -15.23 -6.22
N LEU A 164 2.64 -14.25 -6.25
CA LEU A 164 3.24 -13.69 -7.47
C LEU A 164 4.40 -14.51 -8.04
N GLY A 165 4.82 -15.60 -7.39
CA GLY A 165 5.95 -16.42 -7.83
C GLY A 165 7.32 -15.77 -7.69
N VAL A 166 7.43 -14.70 -6.88
CA VAL A 166 8.67 -13.93 -6.64
C VAL A 166 9.11 -14.00 -5.18
N SER A 167 8.96 -15.18 -4.56
CA SER A 167 9.32 -15.42 -3.16
C SER A 167 10.71 -14.88 -2.81
N GLY A 168 10.79 -14.08 -1.74
CA GLY A 168 12.02 -13.41 -1.31
C GLY A 168 12.15 -11.96 -1.81
N THR A 169 11.28 -11.52 -2.72
CA THR A 169 11.15 -10.11 -3.11
C THR A 169 10.40 -9.33 -2.05
N ASP A 170 10.87 -8.12 -1.78
CA ASP A 170 10.18 -7.17 -0.91
C ASP A 170 9.23 -6.32 -1.74
N ILE A 171 7.95 -6.69 -1.78
CA ILE A 171 6.91 -6.04 -2.57
C ILE A 171 6.71 -4.59 -2.12
N LEU A 172 6.97 -4.27 -0.85
CA LEU A 172 6.82 -2.92 -0.29
C LEU A 172 7.80 -1.91 -0.87
N ASN A 173 8.91 -2.39 -1.45
CA ASN A 173 10.00 -1.57 -1.97
C ASN A 173 10.34 -1.93 -3.43
N PHE A 174 9.52 -2.76 -4.10
CA PHE A 174 9.78 -3.22 -5.45
C PHE A 174 9.19 -2.28 -6.50
N ASP A 175 10.06 -1.56 -7.21
CA ASP A 175 9.72 -0.73 -8.35
C ASP A 175 9.72 -1.57 -9.64
N ALA A 176 8.58 -2.20 -9.94
CA ALA A 176 8.43 -3.05 -11.12
C ALA A 176 8.70 -2.30 -12.45
N PRO A 177 8.17 -1.08 -12.68
CA PRO A 177 8.49 -0.30 -13.88
C PRO A 177 10.00 -0.07 -14.07
N ALA A 178 10.72 0.33 -13.02
CA ALA A 178 12.15 0.58 -13.10
C ALA A 178 12.92 -0.70 -13.44
N VAL A 179 12.66 -1.81 -12.71
CA VAL A 179 13.36 -3.08 -12.93
C VAL A 179 13.06 -3.67 -14.32
N ALA A 180 11.84 -3.49 -14.82
CA ALA A 180 11.47 -3.89 -16.18
C ALA A 180 12.31 -3.17 -17.25
N ALA A 181 12.68 -1.91 -17.01
CA ALA A 181 13.48 -1.10 -17.94
C ALA A 181 15.00 -1.41 -17.92
N GLU A 182 15.51 -2.12 -16.90
CA GLU A 182 16.95 -2.36 -16.71
C GLU A 182 17.57 -3.40 -17.64
N ASN A 183 16.77 -4.17 -18.39
CA ASN A 183 17.22 -5.24 -19.28
C ASN A 183 18.10 -6.30 -18.57
N SER A 184 17.75 -6.63 -17.33
CA SER A 184 18.44 -7.58 -16.45
C SER A 184 17.73 -8.94 -16.45
N ALA A 185 18.24 -9.91 -15.68
CA ALA A 185 17.60 -11.23 -15.54
C ALA A 185 16.20 -11.15 -14.90
N ASP A 186 15.90 -10.07 -14.18
CA ASP A 186 14.65 -9.87 -13.46
C ASP A 186 13.66 -8.98 -14.23
N SER A 187 14.07 -8.37 -15.36
CA SER A 187 13.24 -7.43 -16.12
C SER A 187 11.96 -8.08 -16.67
N ASP A 188 12.01 -9.33 -17.11
CA ASP A 188 10.83 -10.01 -17.65
C ASP A 188 9.80 -10.31 -16.55
N VAL A 189 10.29 -10.69 -15.37
CA VAL A 189 9.45 -10.91 -14.20
C VAL A 189 8.84 -9.58 -13.76
N ALA A 190 9.62 -8.51 -13.70
CA ALA A 190 9.15 -7.18 -13.35
C ALA A 190 8.10 -6.66 -14.34
N ALA A 191 8.29 -6.85 -15.64
CA ALA A 191 7.30 -6.48 -16.66
C ALA A 191 5.98 -7.25 -16.50
N ARG A 192 6.05 -8.54 -16.17
CA ARG A 192 4.84 -9.34 -15.86
C ARG A 192 4.15 -8.85 -14.59
N LEU A 193 4.90 -8.52 -13.55
CA LEU A 193 4.33 -7.95 -12.31
C LEU A 193 3.70 -6.58 -12.53
N HIS A 194 4.29 -5.77 -13.41
CA HIS A 194 3.73 -4.49 -13.84
C HIS A 194 2.34 -4.67 -14.48
N ILE A 195 2.23 -5.62 -15.41
CA ILE A 195 0.95 -5.95 -16.07
C ILE A 195 -0.07 -6.51 -15.06
N VAL A 196 0.37 -7.39 -14.16
CA VAL A 196 -0.49 -7.89 -13.06
C VAL A 196 -1.00 -6.71 -12.22
N ASN A 197 -0.14 -5.76 -11.85
CA ASN A 197 -0.54 -4.56 -11.13
C ASN A 197 -1.63 -3.78 -11.88
N GLN A 198 -1.44 -3.51 -13.18
CA GLN A 198 -2.42 -2.83 -14.03
C GLN A 198 -3.79 -3.51 -14.09
N ILE A 199 -3.79 -4.84 -14.17
CA ILE A 199 -5.04 -5.61 -14.17
C ILE A 199 -5.71 -5.51 -12.81
N LEU A 200 -4.95 -5.69 -11.72
CA LEU A 200 -5.48 -5.61 -10.36
C LEU A 200 -6.07 -4.22 -10.08
N THR A 201 -5.48 -3.14 -10.57
CA THR A 201 -6.02 -1.78 -10.49
C THR A 201 -7.42 -1.71 -11.09
N LYS A 202 -7.60 -2.17 -12.33
CA LYS A 202 -8.91 -2.22 -12.99
C LYS A 202 -9.91 -3.04 -12.17
N LYS A 203 -9.45 -4.15 -11.56
CA LYS A 203 -10.31 -5.00 -10.73
C LYS A 203 -10.68 -4.36 -9.40
N ILE A 204 -9.75 -3.63 -8.77
CA ILE A 204 -10.02 -2.85 -7.55
C ILE A 204 -11.07 -1.78 -7.84
N VAL A 205 -10.91 -1.01 -8.92
CA VAL A 205 -11.88 0.01 -9.35
C VAL A 205 -13.26 -0.60 -9.54
N ALA A 206 -13.35 -1.70 -10.31
CA ALA A 206 -14.61 -2.39 -10.56
C ALA A 206 -15.24 -2.96 -9.27
N ALA A 207 -14.43 -3.56 -8.40
CA ALA A 207 -14.90 -4.14 -7.14
C ALA A 207 -15.40 -3.07 -6.17
N VAL A 208 -14.69 -1.93 -6.03
CA VAL A 208 -15.15 -0.80 -5.20
C VAL A 208 -16.46 -0.23 -5.74
N ALA A 209 -16.59 -0.07 -7.06
CA ALA A 209 -17.82 0.39 -7.71
C ALA A 209 -19.00 -0.59 -7.57
N SER A 210 -18.73 -1.87 -7.27
CA SER A 210 -19.76 -2.91 -7.09
C SER A 210 -20.49 -2.87 -5.74
N ALA A 211 -20.07 -1.99 -4.83
CA ALA A 211 -20.66 -1.87 -3.49
C ALA A 211 -22.20 -1.72 -3.53
N PRO A 212 -22.94 -2.39 -2.63
CA PRO A 212 -24.39 -2.42 -2.69
C PRO A 212 -24.99 -1.05 -2.41
N ALA A 213 -26.09 -0.72 -3.11
CA ALA A 213 -26.82 0.52 -2.88
C ALA A 213 -27.30 0.61 -1.41
N GLY A 214 -27.07 1.76 -0.77
CA GLY A 214 -27.41 1.99 0.63
C GLY A 214 -26.32 1.58 1.64
N ALA A 215 -25.12 1.19 1.19
CA ALA A 215 -23.98 0.91 2.05
C ALA A 215 -23.36 2.13 2.75
N ASP A 216 -23.89 3.34 2.55
CA ASP A 216 -23.35 4.60 3.09
C ASP A 216 -21.84 4.72 2.80
N ALA A 217 -21.52 4.85 1.51
CA ALA A 217 -20.15 4.73 0.99
C ALA A 217 -19.17 5.73 1.63
N ASP A 218 -19.66 6.88 2.09
CA ASP A 218 -18.81 7.88 2.72
C ASP A 218 -18.34 7.42 4.11
N ASN A 219 -19.27 6.90 4.92
CA ASN A 219 -19.00 6.46 6.30
C ASN A 219 -18.39 5.06 6.38
N ASN A 220 -18.68 4.19 5.41
CA ASN A 220 -18.19 2.80 5.39
C ASN A 220 -17.09 2.57 4.35
N PHE A 221 -16.44 3.64 3.85
CA PHE A 221 -15.46 3.52 2.79
C PHE A 221 -14.34 2.53 3.14
N SER A 222 -13.81 2.57 4.36
CA SER A 222 -12.71 1.69 4.77
C SER A 222 -13.09 0.20 4.70
N ALA A 223 -14.28 -0.16 5.18
CA ALA A 223 -14.82 -1.51 5.12
C ALA A 223 -15.19 -1.95 3.69
N ILE A 224 -15.79 -1.06 2.89
CA ILE A 224 -16.12 -1.32 1.48
C ILE A 224 -14.84 -1.56 0.68
N TYR A 225 -13.86 -0.67 0.82
CA TYR A 225 -12.59 -0.76 0.13
C TYR A 225 -11.83 -2.01 0.55
N PHE A 226 -11.82 -2.33 1.86
CA PHE A 226 -11.24 -3.57 2.37
C PHE A 226 -11.88 -4.82 1.74
N ALA A 227 -13.21 -4.88 1.70
CA ALA A 227 -13.94 -6.02 1.13
C ALA A 227 -13.68 -6.14 -0.39
N ALA A 228 -13.69 -5.01 -1.11
CA ALA A 228 -13.41 -4.95 -2.54
C ALA A 228 -11.99 -5.46 -2.86
N VAL A 229 -10.97 -4.91 -2.19
CA VAL A 229 -9.59 -5.34 -2.40
C VAL A 229 -9.37 -6.78 -1.93
N SER A 230 -10.07 -7.24 -0.88
CA SER A 230 -10.04 -8.65 -0.48
C SER A 230 -10.55 -9.58 -1.58
N ASN A 231 -11.67 -9.26 -2.23
CA ASN A 231 -12.20 -10.03 -3.35
C ASN A 231 -11.23 -10.05 -4.55
N VAL A 232 -10.48 -8.96 -4.77
CA VAL A 232 -9.45 -8.90 -5.81
C VAL A 232 -8.19 -9.67 -5.41
N ALA A 233 -7.77 -9.60 -4.15
CA ALA A 233 -6.61 -10.32 -3.62
C ALA A 233 -6.75 -11.83 -3.77
N ASP A 234 -7.97 -12.37 -3.60
CA ASP A 234 -8.26 -13.79 -3.80
C ASP A 234 -8.00 -14.26 -5.25
N LEU A 235 -8.03 -13.33 -6.21
CA LEU A 235 -7.74 -13.58 -7.62
C LEU A 235 -6.28 -13.33 -8.01
N LEU A 236 -5.40 -12.99 -7.07
CA LEU A 236 -4.01 -12.62 -7.37
C LEU A 236 -3.24 -13.73 -8.10
N THR A 237 -3.38 -14.97 -7.65
CA THR A 237 -2.70 -16.13 -8.26
C THR A 237 -3.27 -16.44 -9.65
N GLU A 238 -4.59 -16.31 -9.82
CA GLU A 238 -5.26 -16.52 -11.12
C GLU A 238 -4.86 -15.43 -12.11
N THR A 239 -4.86 -14.17 -11.68
CA THR A 239 -4.39 -13.03 -12.49
C THR A 239 -2.95 -13.23 -12.93
N LYS A 240 -2.07 -13.65 -12.02
CA LYS A 240 -0.67 -13.96 -12.35
C LYS A 240 -0.56 -15.07 -13.39
N ALA A 241 -1.33 -16.15 -13.25
CA ALA A 241 -1.33 -17.26 -14.19
C ALA A 241 -1.87 -16.85 -15.58
N ALA A 242 -2.93 -16.04 -15.63
CA ALA A 242 -3.50 -15.55 -16.87
C ALA A 242 -2.53 -14.60 -17.60
N VAL A 243 -1.85 -13.71 -16.88
CA VAL A 243 -0.75 -12.90 -17.46
C VAL A 243 0.38 -13.79 -17.97
N ASP A 244 0.71 -14.85 -17.23
CA ASP A 244 1.76 -15.77 -17.67
C ASP A 244 1.43 -16.50 -18.96
N GLU A 245 0.18 -16.94 -19.11
CA GLU A 245 -0.33 -17.61 -20.31
C GLU A 245 -0.47 -16.65 -21.49
N ALA A 246 -0.90 -15.41 -21.24
CA ALA A 246 -1.09 -14.39 -22.28
C ALA A 246 0.22 -13.87 -22.87
N ILE A 247 1.35 -13.95 -22.15
CA ILE A 247 2.67 -13.51 -22.63
C ILE A 247 3.52 -14.72 -23.05
N PRO A 248 3.75 -14.94 -24.35
CA PRO A 248 4.51 -16.06 -24.88
C PRO A 248 5.89 -16.26 -24.22
N ASP A 249 6.29 -17.52 -24.10
CA ASP A 249 7.62 -17.91 -23.63
C ASP A 249 8.73 -17.25 -24.45
N GLY A 250 9.71 -16.67 -23.75
CA GLY A 250 10.88 -16.05 -24.37
C GLY A 250 10.67 -14.62 -24.86
N MET A 251 9.49 -14.03 -24.64
CA MET A 251 9.30 -12.58 -24.75
C MET A 251 9.93 -11.88 -23.55
N THR A 252 10.68 -10.82 -23.86
CA THR A 252 11.32 -9.96 -22.88
C THR A 252 10.48 -8.72 -22.61
N ALA A 253 10.83 -7.97 -21.56
CA ALA A 253 10.25 -6.65 -21.29
C ALA A 253 10.29 -5.70 -22.51
N GLN A 254 11.31 -5.81 -23.38
CA GLN A 254 11.42 -4.95 -24.56
C GLN A 254 10.55 -5.40 -25.74
N ASP A 255 10.11 -6.66 -25.75
CA ASP A 255 9.24 -7.20 -26.79
C ASP A 255 7.76 -6.85 -26.54
N LEU A 256 7.43 -6.38 -25.33
CA LEU A 256 6.10 -5.92 -24.94
C LEU A 256 5.86 -4.48 -25.40
N ASP A 257 5.67 -4.30 -26.70
CA ASP A 257 5.24 -3.00 -27.23
C ASP A 257 3.81 -2.63 -26.78
N ALA A 258 3.41 -1.38 -26.99
CA ALA A 258 2.10 -0.88 -26.57
C ALA A 258 0.93 -1.68 -27.16
N THR A 259 1.07 -2.25 -28.35
CA THR A 259 0.00 -3.04 -28.99
C THR A 259 -0.14 -4.39 -28.31
N THR A 260 0.97 -5.05 -28.03
CA THR A 260 0.99 -6.34 -27.34
C THR A 260 0.51 -6.19 -25.90
N LEU A 261 0.93 -5.12 -25.22
CA LEU A 261 0.48 -4.80 -23.87
C LEU A 261 -1.04 -4.60 -23.83
N GLU A 262 -1.61 -3.85 -24.77
CA GLU A 262 -3.07 -3.64 -24.84
C GLU A 262 -3.82 -4.96 -25.11
N GLU A 263 -3.28 -5.85 -25.95
CA GLU A 263 -3.86 -7.17 -26.22
C GLU A 263 -3.84 -8.08 -24.97
N VAL A 264 -2.72 -8.13 -24.26
CA VAL A 264 -2.57 -8.89 -23.01
C VAL A 264 -3.53 -8.35 -21.95
N LEU A 265 -3.55 -7.04 -21.74
CA LEU A 265 -4.44 -6.38 -20.77
C LEU A 265 -5.90 -6.68 -21.10
N THR A 266 -6.31 -6.56 -22.36
CA THR A 266 -7.71 -6.83 -22.78
C THR A 266 -8.09 -8.30 -22.58
N THR A 267 -7.18 -9.21 -22.91
CA THR A 267 -7.43 -10.66 -22.79
C THR A 267 -7.59 -11.05 -21.33
N VAL A 268 -6.64 -10.69 -20.48
CA VAL A 268 -6.67 -11.07 -19.06
C VAL A 268 -7.80 -10.33 -18.32
N ASP A 269 -8.07 -9.07 -18.66
CA ASP A 269 -9.19 -8.32 -18.08
C ASP A 269 -10.53 -9.02 -18.32
N ALA A 270 -10.72 -9.66 -19.48
CA ALA A 270 -11.95 -10.40 -19.78
C ALA A 270 -12.07 -11.73 -19.01
N GLU A 271 -10.95 -12.31 -18.58
CA GLU A 271 -10.91 -13.59 -17.84
C GLU A 271 -11.10 -13.40 -16.34
N ILE A 272 -10.51 -12.34 -15.79
CA ILE A 272 -10.51 -12.07 -14.35
C ILE A 272 -11.72 -11.23 -13.98
N THR A 273 -12.59 -11.72 -13.11
CA THR A 273 -13.73 -10.95 -12.60
C THR A 273 -13.85 -11.14 -11.08
N PRO A 274 -13.61 -10.10 -10.26
CA PRO A 274 -13.81 -10.18 -8.82
C PRO A 274 -15.28 -10.40 -8.47
N GLU A 275 -15.53 -11.05 -7.33
CA GLU A 275 -16.87 -11.07 -6.77
C GLU A 275 -17.33 -9.66 -6.43
N ASN A 276 -18.60 -9.36 -6.69
CA ASN A 276 -19.21 -8.10 -6.24
C ASN A 276 -19.19 -8.06 -4.71
N VAL A 277 -18.93 -6.87 -4.15
CA VAL A 277 -18.98 -6.63 -2.71
C VAL A 277 -20.41 -6.83 -2.21
N LYS A 278 -20.58 -7.68 -1.20
CA LYS A 278 -21.87 -7.94 -0.55
C LYS A 278 -21.94 -7.24 0.81
N ALA A 279 -23.16 -7.03 1.29
CA ALA A 279 -23.38 -6.38 2.59
C ALA A 279 -22.78 -7.16 3.78
N ASN A 280 -22.73 -8.49 3.70
CA ASN A 280 -22.05 -9.31 4.71
C ASN A 280 -20.52 -9.13 4.64
N ASP A 281 -19.95 -9.01 3.44
CA ASP A 281 -18.51 -8.80 3.27
C ASP A 281 -18.09 -7.46 3.91
N ILE A 282 -18.93 -6.43 3.81
CA ILE A 282 -18.72 -5.13 4.46
C ILE A 282 -18.79 -5.25 5.98
N ALA A 283 -19.76 -6.00 6.52
CA ALA A 283 -19.89 -6.18 7.96
C ALA A 283 -18.69 -6.95 8.55
N ASP A 284 -18.23 -7.99 7.86
CA ASP A 284 -17.05 -8.77 8.25
C ASP A 284 -15.78 -7.90 8.14
N ALA A 285 -15.67 -7.10 7.07
CA ALA A 285 -14.57 -6.17 6.87
C ALA A 285 -14.49 -5.10 7.96
N GLN A 286 -15.64 -4.62 8.45
CA GLN A 286 -15.66 -3.61 9.51
C GLN A 286 -14.97 -4.10 10.79
N GLU A 287 -15.26 -5.33 11.23
CA GLU A 287 -14.62 -5.91 12.42
C GLU A 287 -13.10 -6.05 12.23
N ILE A 288 -12.66 -6.49 11.04
CA ILE A 288 -11.22 -6.63 10.72
C ILE A 288 -10.52 -5.27 10.71
N VAL A 289 -11.12 -4.28 10.05
CA VAL A 289 -10.55 -2.93 9.95
C VAL A 289 -10.42 -2.31 11.34
N GLU A 290 -11.48 -2.33 12.16
CA GLU A 290 -11.44 -1.78 13.53
C GLU A 290 -10.37 -2.47 14.38
N ALA A 291 -10.29 -3.81 14.34
CA ALA A 291 -9.27 -4.55 15.09
C ALA A 291 -7.85 -4.22 14.64
N ALA A 292 -7.62 -4.06 13.33
CA ALA A 292 -6.32 -3.69 12.80
C ALA A 292 -5.94 -2.24 13.17
N GLN A 293 -6.89 -1.32 13.07
CA GLN A 293 -6.69 0.09 13.43
C GLN A 293 -6.26 0.25 14.88
N ASP A 294 -6.96 -0.41 15.80
CA ASP A 294 -6.66 -0.38 17.24
C ASP A 294 -5.27 -0.96 17.54
N ALA A 295 -4.93 -2.11 16.94
CA ALA A 295 -3.63 -2.76 17.15
C ALA A 295 -2.47 -1.93 16.60
N ILE A 296 -2.65 -1.28 15.44
CA ILE A 296 -1.64 -0.40 14.85
C ILE A 296 -1.43 0.84 15.72
N ALA A 297 -2.52 1.51 16.13
CA ALA A 297 -2.43 2.68 16.99
C ALA A 297 -1.75 2.35 18.33
N SER A 298 -2.08 1.19 18.92
CA SER A 298 -1.47 0.74 20.17
C SER A 298 0.01 0.41 20.03
N GLU A 299 0.46 -0.22 18.94
CA GLU A 299 1.89 -0.50 18.71
C GLU A 299 2.66 0.81 18.53
N ILE A 300 2.10 1.77 17.79
CA ILE A 300 2.71 3.09 17.58
C ILE A 300 2.85 3.85 18.91
N GLU A 301 1.80 3.87 19.74
CA GLU A 301 1.85 4.50 21.06
C GLU A 301 2.91 3.83 21.96
N GLU A 302 2.99 2.49 21.95
CA GLU A 302 3.99 1.74 22.73
C GLU A 302 5.43 2.06 22.28
N GLU A 303 5.67 2.18 20.98
CA GLU A 303 7.01 2.40 20.43
C GLU A 303 7.47 3.86 20.48
N THR A 304 6.54 4.82 20.42
CA THR A 304 6.87 6.25 20.30
C THR A 304 6.52 7.06 21.54
N GLY A 305 5.57 6.60 22.36
CA GLY A 305 4.96 7.37 23.44
C GLY A 305 4.09 8.54 22.95
N GLU A 306 3.82 8.62 21.64
CA GLU A 306 2.97 9.64 21.03
C GLU A 306 1.59 9.03 20.73
N THR A 307 0.53 9.60 21.32
CA THR A 307 -0.84 9.37 20.86
C THR A 307 -1.12 10.32 19.70
N VAL A 308 -1.35 9.80 18.50
CA VAL A 308 -1.82 10.61 17.38
C VAL A 308 -3.33 10.48 17.32
N GLU A 309 -4.05 11.46 17.88
CA GLU A 309 -5.51 11.47 17.73
C GLU A 309 -5.86 11.82 16.28
N PRO A 310 -6.73 11.05 15.60
CA PRO A 310 -7.24 11.46 14.32
C PRO A 310 -8.04 12.74 14.52
N GLU A 311 -7.66 13.84 13.85
CA GLU A 311 -8.50 15.04 13.86
C GLU A 311 -9.87 14.64 13.32
N ALA A 312 -10.91 14.86 14.13
CA ALA A 312 -12.27 14.50 13.74
C ALA A 312 -12.60 15.12 12.38
N PRO A 313 -13.30 14.40 11.48
CA PRO A 313 -13.73 14.98 10.21
C PRO A 313 -14.48 16.27 10.56
N THR A 314 -14.06 17.38 9.97
CA THR A 314 -14.65 18.70 10.23
C THR A 314 -16.04 18.74 9.60
N GLY A 315 -16.97 18.02 10.22
CA GLY A 315 -18.40 18.14 9.97
C GLY A 315 -18.76 19.60 10.24
N SER A 316 -19.07 20.30 9.16
CA SER A 316 -19.63 21.65 9.19
C SER A 316 -20.86 21.67 10.09
N THR A 317 -20.66 22.00 11.37
CA THR A 317 -21.74 22.42 12.25
C THR A 317 -21.98 23.90 12.01
N GLY A 318 -22.56 24.20 10.86
CA GLY A 318 -23.10 25.51 10.54
C GLY A 318 -24.26 25.88 11.46
N GLY A 319 -23.94 26.49 12.59
CA GLY A 319 -24.67 27.60 13.23
C GLY A 319 -26.12 27.34 13.66
N SER A 320 -26.30 27.14 14.97
CA SER A 320 -27.54 27.52 15.66
C SER A 320 -27.42 28.95 16.23
N GLY A 321 -28.52 29.72 16.18
CA GLY A 321 -28.68 31.01 16.87
C GLY A 321 -29.64 31.95 16.14
N ALA A 322 -30.95 31.90 16.35
CA ALA A 322 -31.71 32.49 17.48
C ALA A 322 -32.37 33.84 17.11
N GLY A 323 -33.65 34.00 17.44
CA GLY A 323 -34.28 35.31 17.62
C GLY A 323 -35.69 35.45 17.05
N GLY A 324 -36.70 35.15 17.86
CA GLY A 324 -38.09 35.53 17.61
C GLY A 324 -38.30 37.05 17.65
N GLY A 325 -39.33 37.51 16.94
CA GLY A 325 -39.71 38.92 16.88
C GLY A 325 -41.06 39.10 16.18
N GLU A 326 -42.11 38.78 16.92
CA GLU A 326 -43.50 39.17 16.63
C GLU A 326 -43.61 40.70 16.64
N GLN A 327 -43.96 41.34 15.51
CA GLN A 327 -44.61 42.65 15.47
C GLN A 327 -45.56 42.72 14.27
N GLY A 328 -46.84 42.95 14.58
CA GLY A 328 -47.82 43.44 13.62
C GLY A 328 -47.70 44.95 13.37
N VAL A 329 -48.70 45.48 12.66
CA VAL A 329 -48.88 46.86 12.12
C VAL A 329 -48.16 47.02 10.76
N ASN A 330 -48.80 47.27 9.61
CA ASN A 330 -50.13 47.79 9.24
C ASN A 330 -50.77 46.95 8.12
#